data_AF-A0A4S0Q7L4-F1
#
_entry.id   AF-A0A4S0Q7L4-F1
#
_cell.length_a   1.000
_cell.length_b   1.000
_cell.length_c   1.000
_cell.angle_alpha   90.00
_cell.angle_beta   90.00
_cell.angle_gamma   90.00
#
_symmetry.space_group_name_H-M   'P 1'
#
loop_
_entity.id
_entity.type
_entity.pdbx_description
1 polymer ?
#
loop_
_entity_poly.entity_id
_entity_poly.type
_entity_poly.pdbx_seq_one_letter_code
_entity_poly.pdbx_strand_id
1 'polypeptide(L)'
;EQGVVKSARVALGAAAPTVLLVDEAAEALIGRKLDEAALERLAKVCAGACRPIDDKRGTIEFRRKVAGVLARRAATTAYARAGGK
;
A
#
# COMPACT_ATOMS: atom_id res chain seq x y z
N GLU A 1 -8.16 14.07 17.84
CA GLU A 1 -7.65 14.08 16.45
C GLU A 1 -6.28 13.42 16.25
N GLN A 2 -5.60 12.97 17.30
CA GLN A 2 -4.31 12.29 17.18
C GLN A 2 -4.46 10.91 16.52
N GLY A 3 -3.59 10.62 15.55
CA GLY A 3 -3.49 9.32 14.88
C GLY A 3 -4.42 9.10 13.68
N VAL A 4 -5.16 10.12 13.24
CA VAL A 4 -5.93 10.06 11.98
C VAL A 4 -5.06 10.52 10.82
N VAL A 5 -5.01 9.74 9.75
CA VAL A 5 -4.29 10.10 8.53
C VAL A 5 -5.04 11.23 7.82
N LYS A 6 -4.44 12.43 7.77
CA LYS A 6 -5.03 13.60 7.10
C LYS A 6 -4.74 13.63 5.60
N SER A 7 -3.59 13.09 5.19
CA SER A 7 -3.17 13.01 3.79
C SER A 7 -2.33 11.77 3.57
N ALA A 8 -2.53 11.09 2.44
CA ALA A 8 -1.72 9.96 2.01
C ALA A 8 -1.49 10.00 0.50
N ARG A 9 -0.36 9.45 0.06
CA ARG A 9 -0.06 9.13 -1.33
C ARG A 9 0.59 7.76 -1.36
N VAL A 10 0.13 6.91 -2.27
CA VAL A 10 0.62 5.53 -2.38
C VAL A 10 1.05 5.29 -3.82
N ALA A 11 2.33 4.95 -4.00
CA ALA A 11 2.89 4.60 -5.29
C ALA A 11 3.48 3.19 -5.26
N LEU A 12 3.28 2.43 -6.33
CA LEU A 12 3.82 1.09 -6.50
C LEU A 12 4.87 1.08 -7.62
N GLY A 13 6.13 0.84 -7.24
CA GLY A 13 7.23 0.63 -8.18
C GLY A 13 7.41 -0.86 -8.50
N ALA A 14 7.92 -1.16 -9.70
CA ALA A 14 8.17 -2.52 -10.20
C ALA A 14 6.94 -3.46 -10.19
N ALA A 15 5.73 -2.89 -10.06
CA ALA A 15 4.46 -3.60 -10.00
C ALA A 15 3.67 -3.55 -11.32
N ALA A 16 4.18 -2.81 -12.32
CA ALA A 16 3.67 -2.64 -13.67
C ALA A 16 4.81 -2.12 -14.59
N PRO A 17 4.60 -1.95 -15.91
CA PRO A 17 5.61 -1.37 -16.81
C PRO A 17 6.07 0.04 -16.40
N THR A 18 5.19 0.79 -15.74
CA THR A 18 5.47 2.12 -15.15
C THR A 18 5.11 2.14 -13.67
N VAL A 19 5.56 3.17 -12.94
CA VAL A 19 5.09 3.42 -11.57
C VAL A 19 3.59 3.67 -11.59
N LEU A 20 2.87 3.03 -10.67
CA LEU A 20 1.44 3.26 -10.47
C LEU A 20 1.25 4.19 -9.28
N LEU A 21 0.59 5.32 -9.48
CA LEU A 21 -0.01 6.07 -8.39
C LEU A 21 -1.39 5.44 -8.13
N VAL A 22 -1.62 4.99 -6.90
CA VAL A 22 -2.82 4.23 -6.52
C VAL A 22 -3.67 5.09 -5.59
N ASP A 23 -4.53 5.93 -6.17
CA ASP A 23 -5.36 6.87 -5.39
C ASP A 23 -6.33 6.14 -4.46
N GLU A 24 -6.92 5.03 -4.92
CA GLU A 24 -7.78 4.15 -4.12
C GLU A 24 -7.08 3.65 -2.83
N ALA A 25 -5.76 3.44 -2.89
CA ALA A 25 -4.96 3.01 -1.75
C ALA A 25 -4.75 4.16 -0.75
N ALA A 26 -4.65 5.41 -1.24
CA ALA A 26 -4.61 6.58 -0.38
C ALA A 26 -5.96 6.84 0.29
N GLU A 27 -7.07 6.71 -0.46
CA GLU A 27 -8.44 6.83 0.06
C GLU A 27 -8.75 5.81 1.16
N ALA A 28 -8.14 4.61 1.09
CA ALA A 28 -8.26 3.59 2.13
C ALA A 28 -7.70 4.04 3.50
N LEU A 29 -6.80 5.03 3.52
CA LEU A 29 -6.12 5.54 4.71
C LEU A 29 -6.69 6.89 5.18
N ILE A 30 -6.97 7.80 4.26
CA ILE A 30 -7.36 9.19 4.57
C ILE A 30 -8.65 9.21 5.39
N GLY A 31 -8.66 10.03 6.45
CA GLY A 31 -9.79 10.18 7.36
C GLY A 31 -9.94 9.05 8.37
N ARG A 32 -9.03 8.05 8.39
CA ARG A 32 -9.07 6.90 9.29
C ARG A 32 -7.83 6.85 10.18
N LYS A 33 -7.93 6.12 11.30
CA LYS A 33 -6.74 5.70 12.05
C LYS A 33 -6.04 4.58 11.28
N LEU A 34 -4.72 4.47 11.42
CA LEU A 34 -3.96 3.37 10.83
C LEU A 34 -4.11 2.10 11.68
N ASP A 35 -5.31 1.53 11.68
CA ASP A 35 -5.63 0.26 12.32
C ASP A 35 -5.43 -0.93 11.36
N GLU A 36 -5.61 -2.14 11.90
CA GLU A 36 -5.45 -3.37 11.11
C GLU A 36 -6.41 -3.42 9.91
N ALA A 37 -7.64 -2.90 10.08
CA ALA A 37 -8.61 -2.86 8.99
C ALA A 37 -8.21 -1.89 7.87
N ALA A 38 -7.60 -0.75 8.20
CA ALA A 38 -7.04 0.18 7.22
C ALA A 38 -5.85 -0.44 6.48
N LEU A 39 -4.97 -1.14 7.22
CA LEU A 39 -3.83 -1.84 6.63
C LEU A 39 -4.25 -3.00 5.73
N GLU A 40 -5.29 -3.75 6.10
CA GLU A 40 -5.83 -4.84 5.28
C GLU A 40 -6.46 -4.32 3.99
N ARG A 41 -7.27 -3.25 4.08
CA ARG A 41 -7.82 -2.57 2.89
C ARG A 41 -6.71 -2.08 1.97
N LEU A 42 -5.71 -1.39 2.52
CA LEU A 42 -4.55 -0.92 1.78
C LEU A 42 -3.85 -2.08 1.06
N ALA A 43 -3.60 -3.20 1.77
CA ALA A 43 -2.94 -4.36 1.20
C ALA A 43 -3.72 -4.95 0.02
N LYS A 44 -5.04 -5.09 0.17
CA LYS A 44 -5.92 -5.64 -0.87
C LYS A 44 -5.94 -4.75 -2.11
N VAL A 45 -6.05 -3.43 -1.92
CA VAL A 45 -6.02 -2.47 -3.04
C VAL A 45 -4.67 -2.51 -3.75
N CYS A 46 -3.56 -2.46 -3.01
CA CYS A 46 -2.22 -2.52 -3.62
C CYS A 46 -1.96 -3.84 -4.37
N ALA A 47 -2.39 -4.98 -3.81
CA ALA A 47 -2.27 -6.28 -4.47
C ALA A 47 -3.12 -6.34 -5.75
N GLY A 48 -4.33 -5.77 -5.73
CA GLY A 48 -5.24 -5.71 -6.87
C GLY A 48 -4.81 -4.74 -7.96
N ALA A 49 -4.12 -3.64 -7.60
CA ALA A 49 -3.62 -2.64 -8.54
C ALA A 49 -2.43 -3.15 -9.38
N CYS A 50 -1.68 -4.14 -8.88
CA CYS A 50 -0.50 -4.67 -9.56
C CYS A 50 -0.83 -5.30 -10.94
N ARG A 51 0.00 -4.98 -11.93
CA ARG A 51 -0.01 -5.52 -13.31
C ARG A 51 1.37 -6.07 -13.69
N PRO A 52 1.95 -7.01 -12.91
CA PRO A 52 3.28 -7.53 -13.19
C PRO A 52 3.25 -8.53 -14.33
N ILE A 53 4.41 -8.73 -14.96
CA ILE A 53 4.69 -9.89 -15.80
C ILE A 53 5.20 -11.05 -14.94
N ASP A 54 5.11 -12.27 -15.46
CA ASP A 54 5.83 -13.40 -14.90
C ASP A 54 7.29 -13.36 -15.39
N ASP A 55 8.25 -13.52 -14.48
CA ASP A 55 9.66 -13.68 -14.83
C ASP A 55 10.46 -14.39 -13.73
N LYS A 56 11.76 -14.59 -13.94
CA LYS A 56 12.68 -15.29 -13.03
C LYS A 56 12.73 -14.73 -11.59
N ARG A 57 12.29 -13.49 -11.38
CA ARG A 57 12.23 -12.82 -10.06
C ARG A 57 10.94 -13.14 -9.31
N GLY A 58 9.99 -13.82 -9.93
CA GLY A 58 8.79 -14.34 -9.29
C GLY A 58 7.52 -14.21 -10.13
N THR A 59 6.55 -15.07 -9.81
CA THR A 59 5.26 -15.16 -10.49
C THR A 59 4.38 -13.94 -10.25
N ILE A 60 3.36 -13.78 -11.11
CA ILE A 60 2.33 -12.74 -10.97
C ILE A 60 1.66 -12.82 -9.58
N GLU A 61 1.30 -14.03 -9.15
CA GLU A 61 0.66 -14.26 -7.84
C GLU A 61 1.56 -13.83 -6.69
N PHE A 62 2.83 -14.26 -6.72
CA PHE A 62 3.80 -13.90 -5.69
C PHE A 62 3.99 -12.39 -5.60
N ARG A 63 4.14 -11.70 -6.74
CA ARG A 63 4.32 -10.24 -6.77
C ARG A 63 3.11 -9.48 -6.25
N ARG A 64 1.90 -9.90 -6.60
CA ARG A 64 0.66 -9.31 -6.05
C ARG A 64 0.60 -9.46 -4.53
N LYS A 65 0.92 -10.65 -4.01
CA LYS A 65 0.98 -10.92 -2.57
C LYS A 65 2.02 -10.02 -1.88
N VAL A 66 3.23 -9.94 -2.42
CA VAL A 66 4.33 -9.15 -1.85
C VAL A 66 3.98 -7.66 -1.86
N ALA A 67 3.36 -7.14 -2.92
CA ALA A 67 2.94 -5.74 -2.98
C ALA A 67 1.99 -5.36 -1.83
N GLY A 68 1.02 -6.21 -1.50
CA GLY A 68 0.14 -6.00 -0.35
C GLY A 68 0.91 -6.00 0.99
N VAL A 69 1.84 -6.95 1.17
CA VAL A 69 2.67 -7.02 2.39
C VAL A 69 3.56 -5.78 2.54
N LEU A 70 4.22 -5.37 1.47
CA LEU A 70 5.09 -4.19 1.47
C LEU A 70 4.29 -2.90 1.68
N ALA A 71 3.09 -2.79 1.12
CA ALA A 71 2.21 -1.65 1.35
C ALA A 71 1.90 -1.46 2.84
N ARG A 72 1.57 -2.55 3.56
CA ARG A 72 1.36 -2.50 5.02
C ARG A 72 2.60 -2.01 5.76
N ARG A 73 3.76 -2.61 5.49
CA ARG A 73 5.03 -2.24 6.14
C ARG A 73 5.40 -0.78 5.87
N ALA A 74 5.22 -0.32 4.64
CA ALA A 74 5.49 1.06 4.24
C ALA A 74 4.55 2.04 4.95
N ALA A 75 3.24 1.74 5.01
CA ALA A 75 2.27 2.58 5.71
C ALA A 75 2.54 2.67 7.21
N THR A 76 2.82 1.56 7.89
CA THR A 76 3.20 1.55 9.31
C THR A 76 4.45 2.40 9.55
N THR A 77 5.47 2.25 8.70
CA THR A 77 6.71 3.04 8.79
C THR A 77 6.45 4.53 8.57
N ALA A 78 5.66 4.88 7.57
CA ALA A 78 5.31 6.27 7.27
C ALA A 78 4.50 6.91 8.41
N TYR A 79 3.56 6.17 8.99
CA TYR A 79 2.74 6.64 10.10
C TYR A 79 3.55 6.86 11.38
N ALA A 80 4.45 5.95 11.72
CA ALA A 80 5.37 6.14 12.84
C ALA A 80 6.26 7.39 12.64
N ARG A 81 6.78 7.59 11.42
CA ARG A 81 7.58 8.79 11.07
C ARG A 81 6.77 10.08 11.10
N ALA A 82 5.46 10.02 10.82
CA ALA A 82 4.55 11.16 10.90
C ALA A 82 4.18 11.54 12.35
N GLY A 83 4.74 10.86 13.37
CA GLY A 83 4.44 11.10 14.78
C GLY A 83 3.19 10.36 15.28
N GLY A 84 2.67 9.41 14.50
CA GLY A 84 1.65 8.48 14.95
C GLY A 84 2.20 7.59 16.07
N LYS A 85 1.53 7.62 17.22
CA LYS A 85 1.73 6.64 18.30
C LYS A 85 0.75 5.49 18.15
#